data_AF-A5GVD0-F1
#
_entry.id   AF-A5GVD0-F1
#
_cell.length_a   1.000
_cell.length_b   1.000
_cell.length_c   1.000
_cell.angle_alpha   90.00
_cell.angle_beta   90.00
_cell.angle_gamma   90.00
#
_symmetry.space_group_name_H-M   'P 1'
#
loop_
_entity.id
_entity.type
_entity.pdbx_description
1 polymer ?
#
loop_
_entity_poly.entity_id
_entity_poly.type
_entity_poly.pdbx_seq_one_letter_code
_entity_poly.pdbx_strand_id
1 'polypeptide(L)'
;MTSTNFDPRILKAPHPVPGAPDNWKRFFSINTDAKVIGIQYIATSLLFLLVGGLLAMIVRGELITPEADLVDPTVYNGLYTMHGTVMLFLFLFPG
;
A
#
# COMPACT_ATOMS: atom_id res chain seq x y z
N MET A 1 -38.76 -21.56 19.90
CA MET A 1 -37.63 -21.48 20.85
C MET A 1 -36.42 -22.08 20.15
N THR A 2 -35.68 -21.26 19.41
CA THR A 2 -34.55 -21.72 18.58
C THR A 2 -33.34 -21.90 19.51
N SER A 3 -33.04 -23.13 19.91
CA SER A 3 -31.84 -23.43 20.70
C SER A 3 -30.62 -23.24 19.80
N THR A 4 -30.05 -22.05 19.83
CA THR A 4 -28.69 -21.83 19.33
C THR A 4 -27.76 -22.66 20.20
N ASN A 5 -27.35 -23.83 19.69
CA ASN A 5 -26.25 -24.60 20.24
C ASN A 5 -25.01 -23.72 20.13
N PHE A 6 -24.68 -23.02 21.22
CA PHE A 6 -23.47 -22.21 21.33
C PHE A 6 -22.29 -23.17 21.41
N ASP A 7 -21.66 -23.47 20.25
CA ASP A 7 -20.40 -24.20 20.22
C ASP A 7 -19.28 -23.26 20.73
N PRO A 8 -18.67 -23.55 21.90
CA PRO A 8 -17.63 -22.72 22.48
C PRO A 8 -16.35 -22.66 21.64
N ARG A 9 -16.22 -23.51 20.61
CA ARG A 9 -15.08 -23.49 19.68
C ARG A 9 -15.11 -22.30 18.72
N ILE A 10 -16.29 -21.77 18.39
CA ILE A 10 -16.44 -20.58 17.52
C ILE A 10 -15.91 -19.31 18.21
N LEU A 11 -16.02 -19.25 19.55
CA LEU A 11 -15.50 -18.14 20.35
C LEU A 11 -13.96 -18.18 20.51
N LYS A 12 -13.34 -19.33 20.23
CA LYS A 12 -11.91 -19.58 20.44
C LYS A 12 -11.11 -19.72 19.13
N ALA A 13 -11.79 -19.72 17.98
CA ALA A 13 -11.14 -19.86 16.69
C ALA A 13 -10.30 -18.61 16.38
N PRO A 14 -8.98 -18.73 16.13
CA PRO A 14 -8.20 -17.56 15.76
C PRO A 14 -8.43 -17.09 14.30
N HIS A 15 -9.40 -17.65 13.55
CA HIS A 15 -9.15 -18.04 12.14
C HIS A 15 -10.31 -17.91 11.11
N PRO A 16 -9.96 -17.96 9.81
CA PRO A 16 -10.73 -17.47 8.65
C PRO A 16 -12.10 -18.13 8.43
N VAL A 17 -13.02 -17.38 7.84
CA VAL A 17 -14.34 -17.86 7.42
C VAL A 17 -14.26 -18.96 6.35
N PRO A 18 -15.09 -20.02 6.45
CA PRO A 18 -15.11 -21.12 5.48
C PRO A 18 -15.36 -20.63 4.04
N GLY A 19 -14.40 -20.90 3.13
CA GLY A 19 -14.42 -20.45 1.73
C GLY A 19 -13.21 -19.63 1.30
N ALA A 20 -12.37 -19.18 2.25
CA ALA A 20 -11.13 -18.48 1.94
C ALA A 20 -10.08 -19.44 1.33
N PRO A 21 -9.47 -19.10 0.18
CA PRO A 21 -8.31 -19.83 -0.32
C PRO A 21 -7.18 -19.78 0.73
N ASP A 22 -6.66 -20.92 1.19
CA ASP A 22 -5.61 -20.98 2.22
C ASP A 22 -4.19 -20.74 1.66
N ASN A 23 -4.12 -20.12 0.49
CA ASN A 23 -2.92 -19.95 -0.32
C ASN A 23 -2.60 -18.47 -0.52
N TRP A 24 -1.37 -18.17 -0.95
CA TRP A 24 -0.87 -16.82 -1.27
C TRP A 24 -1.81 -15.99 -2.18
N LYS A 25 -2.64 -16.66 -3.01
CA LYS A 25 -3.66 -16.00 -3.85
C LYS A 25 -4.73 -15.28 -3.02
N ARG A 26 -4.90 -15.59 -1.73
CA ARG A 26 -5.79 -14.86 -0.82
C ARG A 26 -5.39 -13.39 -0.72
N PHE A 27 -4.10 -13.07 -0.72
CA PHE A 27 -3.64 -11.68 -0.69
C PHE A 27 -3.90 -10.93 -2.01
N PHE A 28 -4.17 -11.63 -3.11
CA PHE A 28 -4.50 -11.03 -4.41
C PHE A 28 -6.01 -11.09 -4.72
N SER A 29 -6.82 -11.68 -3.84
CA SER A 29 -8.27 -11.76 -3.98
C SER A 29 -8.95 -10.67 -3.17
N ILE A 30 -10.15 -10.28 -3.60
CA ILE A 30 -11.06 -9.45 -2.80
C ILE A 30 -11.47 -10.30 -1.59
N ASN A 31 -11.14 -9.82 -0.38
CA ASN A 31 -11.50 -10.44 0.89
C ASN A 31 -12.29 -9.45 1.73
N THR A 32 -13.15 -9.97 2.61
CA THR A 32 -13.95 -9.17 3.55
C THR A 32 -13.29 -9.05 4.92
N ASP A 33 -12.19 -9.78 5.16
CA ASP A 33 -11.44 -9.75 6.42
C ASP A 33 -10.60 -8.48 6.53
N ALA A 34 -10.91 -7.62 7.50
CA ALA A 34 -10.19 -6.36 7.75
C ALA A 34 -8.68 -6.57 7.99
N LYS A 35 -8.28 -7.71 8.57
CA LYS A 35 -6.87 -8.05 8.78
C LYS A 35 -6.12 -8.32 7.47
N VAL A 36 -6.77 -8.97 6.49
CA VAL A 36 -6.16 -9.24 5.17
C VAL A 36 -6.09 -7.95 4.37
N ILE A 37 -7.17 -7.16 4.41
CA ILE A 37 -7.25 -5.85 3.77
C ILE A 37 -6.14 -4.92 4.30
N GLY A 38 -5.93 -4.86 5.61
CA GLY A 38 -4.85 -4.07 6.21
C GLY A 38 -3.46 -4.48 5.74
N ILE A 39 -3.20 -5.80 5.60
CA ILE A 39 -1.91 -6.28 5.08
C ILE A 39 -1.72 -5.91 3.60
N GLN A 40 -2.78 -6.00 2.79
CA GLN A 40 -2.75 -5.57 1.38
C GLN A 40 -2.41 -4.08 1.26
N TYR A 41 -3.05 -3.26 2.10
CA TYR A 41 -2.85 -1.82 2.16
C TYR A 41 -1.40 -1.44 2.51
N ILE A 42 -0.85 -2.01 3.59
CA ILE A 42 0.55 -1.81 3.98
C ILE A 42 1.53 -2.28 2.89
N ALA A 43 1.25 -3.43 2.25
CA ALA A 43 2.09 -3.92 1.16
C ALA A 43 2.08 -2.97 -0.05
N THR A 44 0.90 -2.43 -0.41
CA THR A 44 0.80 -1.47 -1.51
C THR A 44 1.45 -0.12 -1.18
N SER A 45 1.28 0.40 0.03
CA SER A 45 1.88 1.67 0.43
C SER A 45 3.41 1.59 0.44
N LEU A 46 4.00 0.48 0.89
CA LEU A 46 5.45 0.26 0.81
C LEU A 46 5.96 0.19 -0.63
N LEU A 47 5.18 -0.34 -1.57
CA LEU A 47 5.55 -0.35 -2.98
C LEU A 47 5.58 1.08 -3.54
N PHE A 48 4.54 1.88 -3.26
CA PHE A 48 4.49 3.28 -3.68
C PHE A 48 5.50 4.17 -2.96
N LEU A 49 5.92 3.82 -1.74
CA LEU A 49 7.03 4.48 -1.05
C LEU A 49 8.33 4.38 -1.84
N LEU A 50 8.62 3.23 -2.45
CA LEU A 50 9.81 3.07 -3.31
C LEU A 50 9.69 3.90 -4.58
N VAL A 51 8.52 3.96 -5.20
CA VAL A 51 8.27 4.78 -6.40
C VAL A 51 8.44 6.26 -6.08
N GLY A 52 7.77 6.76 -5.04
CA GLY A 52 7.90 8.14 -4.59
C GLY A 52 9.33 8.46 -4.11
N GLY A 53 10.01 7.52 -3.47
CA GLY A 53 11.40 7.66 -3.04
C GLY A 53 12.38 7.76 -4.21
N LEU A 54 12.14 7.00 -5.29
CA LEU A 54 12.91 7.10 -6.52
C LEU A 54 12.71 8.47 -7.19
N LEU A 55 11.46 8.95 -7.27
CA LEU A 55 11.15 10.30 -7.75
C LEU A 55 11.88 11.38 -6.93
N ALA A 56 11.92 11.24 -5.60
CA ALA A 56 12.68 12.15 -4.73
C ALA A 56 14.18 12.09 -4.97
N MET A 57 14.73 10.90 -5.27
CA MET A 57 16.15 10.75 -5.58
C MET A 57 16.52 11.48 -6.87
N ILE A 58 15.66 11.46 -7.89
CA ILE A 58 15.86 12.21 -9.14
C ILE A 58 15.84 13.71 -8.87
N VAL A 59 14.80 14.20 -8.16
CA VAL A 59 14.70 15.62 -7.76
C VAL A 59 15.93 16.06 -6.97
N ARG A 60 16.44 15.22 -6.06
CA ARG A 60 17.63 15.52 -5.26
C ARG A 60 18.92 15.42 -6.06
N GLY A 61 18.98 14.55 -7.07
CA GLY A 61 20.12 14.40 -7.98
C GLY A 61 20.40 15.68 -8.76
N GLU A 62 19.35 16.39 -9.16
CA GLU A 62 19.46 17.68 -9.86
C GLU A 62 20.08 18.80 -9.03
N LEU A 63 19.92 18.76 -7.70
CA LEU A 63 20.51 19.77 -6.81
C LEU A 63 22.00 19.51 -6.52
N ILE A 64 22.59 18.43 -7.03
CA ILE A 64 24.02 18.12 -6.81
C ILE A 64 24.91 19.03 -7.66
N THR A 65 24.44 19.45 -8.84
CA THR A 65 25.15 20.35 -9.74
C THR A 65 24.33 21.62 -9.99
N PRO A 66 24.94 22.82 -9.99
CA PRO A 66 24.20 24.07 -10.19
C PRO A 66 23.73 24.30 -11.64
N GLU A 67 24.28 23.56 -12.60
CA GLU A 67 23.78 23.50 -13.98
C GLU A 67 22.77 22.35 -14.10
N ALA A 68 21.65 22.60 -14.79
CA ALA A 68 20.62 21.61 -15.05
C ALA A 68 21.19 20.54 -16.01
N ASP A 69 21.62 19.42 -15.44
CA ASP A 69 22.38 18.38 -16.15
C ASP A 69 21.56 17.09 -16.31
N LEU A 70 20.53 16.85 -15.47
CA LEU A 70 19.77 15.60 -15.51
C LEU A 70 18.37 15.75 -16.16
N VAL A 71 17.67 16.86 -15.96
CA VAL A 71 16.27 17.05 -16.35
C VAL A 71 15.96 18.53 -16.65
N ASP A 72 15.09 18.77 -17.64
CA ASP A 72 14.66 20.13 -17.99
C ASP A 72 13.85 20.77 -16.84
N PRO A 73 13.97 22.09 -16.59
CA PRO A 73 13.22 22.78 -15.53
C PRO A 73 11.70 22.57 -15.57
N THR A 74 11.12 22.37 -16.75
CA THR A 74 9.69 22.06 -16.90
C THR A 74 9.33 20.68 -16.37
N VAL A 75 10.20 19.70 -16.59
CA VAL A 75 10.04 18.32 -16.13
C VAL A 75 10.32 18.23 -14.62
N TYR A 76 11.30 18.97 -14.10
CA TYR A 76 11.58 19.07 -12.67
C TYR A 76 10.34 19.47 -11.86
N ASN A 77 9.63 20.53 -12.29
CA ASN A 77 8.42 20.98 -11.63
C ASN A 77 7.32 19.91 -11.64
N GLY A 78 7.19 19.18 -12.75
CA GLY A 78 6.27 18.03 -12.86
C GLY A 78 6.66 16.88 -11.91
N LEU A 79 7.93 16.50 -11.87
CA LEU A 79 8.44 15.44 -11.00
C LEU A 79 8.24 15.77 -9.51
N TYR A 80 8.46 17.02 -9.12
CA TYR A 80 8.23 17.47 -7.75
C TYR A 80 6.76 17.36 -7.34
N THR A 81 5.84 17.82 -8.18
CA THR A 81 4.40 17.67 -7.93
C THR A 81 3.99 16.20 -7.89
N MET A 82 4.47 15.38 -8.83
CA MET A 82 4.16 13.95 -8.89
C MET A 82 4.72 13.17 -7.70
N HIS A 83 5.91 13.52 -7.22
CA HIS A 83 6.46 12.97 -5.98
C HIS A 83 5.51 13.23 -4.80
N GLY A 84 5.07 14.49 -4.64
CA GLY A 84 4.17 14.89 -3.57
C GLY A 84 2.80 14.21 -3.63
N THR A 85 2.20 14.11 -4.82
CA THR A 85 0.91 13.42 -4.99
C THR A 85 1.02 11.92 -4.74
N VAL A 86 2.10 11.25 -5.16
CA VAL A 86 2.32 9.82 -4.88
C VAL A 86 2.49 9.58 -3.37
N MET A 87 3.27 10.42 -2.67
CA MET A 87 3.47 10.27 -1.23
C MET A 87 2.21 10.55 -0.42
N LEU A 88 1.45 11.59 -0.77
CA LEU A 88 0.20 11.90 -0.09
C LEU A 88 -0.89 10.87 -0.43
N PHE A 89 -1.17 10.63 -1.71
CA PHE A 89 -2.33 9.83 -2.10
C PHE A 89 -2.12 8.33 -2.04
N LEU A 90 -0.91 7.84 -2.35
CA LEU A 90 -0.64 6.42 -2.54
C LEU A 90 0.19 5.80 -1.41
N PHE A 91 0.78 6.61 -0.53
CA PHE A 91 1.44 6.12 0.69
C PHE A 91 0.64 6.49 1.95
N LEU A 92 0.21 7.74 2.12
CA LEU A 92 -0.46 8.18 3.36
C LEU A 92 -1.91 7.72 3.51
N PHE A 93 -2.76 7.83 2.48
CA PHE A 93 -4.17 7.38 2.58
C PHE A 93 -4.36 5.86 2.63
N PRO A 94 -3.60 5.03 1.90
CA PRO A 94 -3.75 3.58 1.96
C PRO A 94 -2.98 2.93 3.11
N GLY A 95 -2.17 3.66 3.88
CA GLY A 95 -1.33 3.12 4.97
C GLY A 95 -2.08 2.84 6.28
#